data_AF-A0A940R4I4-F1
#
_entry.id   AF-A0A940R4I4-F1
#
_cell.length_a   1.000
_cell.length_b   1.000
_cell.length_c   1.000
_cell.angle_alpha   90.00
_cell.angle_beta   90.00
_cell.angle_gamma   90.00
#
_symmetry.space_group_name_H-M   'P 1'
#
loop_
_entity.id
_entity.type
_entity.pdbx_description
1 polymer ?
#
loop_
_entity_poly.entity_id
_entity_poly.type
_entity_poly.pdbx_seq_one_letter_code
_entity_poly.pdbx_strand_id
1 'polypeptide(L)' 'MKRINLLLIPLTLFVLSCSNKQNADLLIYNATIYTVDSAFSTAEAMVIKDGRILATGTRADLEKSFTAAQLTDAEGKFIY' A
#
# COMPACT_ATOMS: atom_id res chain seq x y z
N MET A 1 -31.76 -2.36 -49.30
CA MET A 1 -30.49 -2.79 -48.65
C MET A 1 -30.05 -1.71 -47.67
N LYS A 2 -30.43 -1.81 -46.39
CA LYS A 2 -29.84 -1.05 -45.27
C LYS A 2 -29.86 -1.98 -44.06
N ARG A 3 -28.79 -2.74 -43.85
CA ARG A 3 -28.64 -3.59 -42.67
C ARG A 3 -28.03 -2.71 -41.58
N ILE A 4 -28.82 -2.48 -40.54
CA ILE A 4 -28.53 -1.60 -39.41
C ILE A 4 -27.33 -2.17 -38.63
N ASN A 5 -26.40 -1.30 -38.23
CA ASN A 5 -25.20 -1.65 -37.46
C ASN A 5 -25.56 -2.26 -36.09
N LEU A 6 -25.29 -3.54 -35.91
CA LEU A 6 -25.38 -4.24 -34.62
C LEU A 6 -23.96 -4.68 -34.21
N LEU A 7 -23.08 -3.73 -33.91
CA LEU A 7 -21.72 -4.03 -33.43
C LEU A 7 -21.12 -2.88 -32.61
N LEU A 8 -21.90 -2.36 -31.66
CA LEU A 8 -21.35 -1.67 -30.49
C LEU A 8 -21.85 -2.41 -29.25
N ILE A 9 -20.96 -2.56 -28.26
CA ILE A 9 -21.10 -3.33 -27.00
C ILE A 9 -20.50 -4.74 -27.17
N PRO A 10 -19.25 -4.96 -26.72
CA PRO A 10 -18.86 -4.72 -25.32
C PRO A 10 -17.47 -4.06 -25.17
N LEU A 11 -17.41 -2.76 -24.88
CA LEU A 11 -16.17 -2.07 -24.46
C LEU A 11 -16.20 -1.66 -22.97
N THR A 12 -17.25 -2.02 -22.23
CA THR A 12 -17.52 -1.49 -20.89
C THR A 12 -16.95 -2.33 -19.73
N LEU A 13 -16.20 -3.40 -19.98
CA LEU A 13 -15.70 -4.31 -18.94
C LEU A 13 -14.26 -4.05 -18.44
N PHE A 14 -13.55 -3.05 -18.96
CA PHE A 14 -12.13 -2.81 -18.62
C PHE A 14 -11.88 -1.90 -17.39
N VAL A 15 -12.92 -1.40 -16.71
CA VAL A 15 -12.75 -0.36 -15.67
C VAL A 15 -12.65 -0.88 -14.23
N LEU A 16 -12.57 -2.19 -13.99
CA LEU A 16 -12.58 -2.76 -12.62
C LEU A 16 -11.20 -3.10 -12.03
N SER A 17 -10.09 -2.80 -12.73
CA SER A 17 -8.74 -3.10 -12.20
C SER A 17 -8.19 -2.04 -11.23
N CYS A 18 -9.05 -1.37 -10.48
CA CYS A 18 -8.61 -0.41 -9.45
C CYS A 18 -8.19 -1.19 -8.20
N SER A 19 -6.88 -1.28 -7.97
CA SER A 19 -6.30 -1.86 -6.74
C SER A 19 -6.77 -1.04 -5.53
N ASN A 20 -7.53 -1.68 -4.63
CA ASN A 20 -8.06 -1.05 -3.41
C ASN A 20 -6.95 -0.94 -2.34
N LYS A 21 -5.98 -0.06 -2.57
CA LYS A 21 -4.98 0.30 -1.56
C LYS A 21 -5.60 1.23 -0.52
N GLN A 22 -5.29 0.99 0.75
CA GLN A 22 -5.71 1.86 1.83
C GLN A 22 -4.83 3.11 1.90
N ASN A 23 -5.43 4.29 2.02
CA ASN A 23 -4.67 5.53 2.20
C ASN A 23 -4.08 5.63 3.61
N ALA A 24 -2.83 6.06 3.71
CA ALA A 24 -2.09 6.32 4.93
C ALA A 24 -1.34 7.66 4.85
N ASP A 25 -0.87 8.17 5.99
CA ASP A 25 -0.20 9.47 6.04
C ASP A 25 1.30 9.31 5.76
N LEU A 26 1.92 8.29 6.34
CA LEU A 26 3.36 8.08 6.28
C LEU A 26 3.69 6.59 6.13
N LEU A 27 4.65 6.28 5.26
CA LEU A 27 5.36 5.00 5.22
C LEU A 27 6.85 5.28 5.44
N ILE A 28 7.37 4.77 6.56
CA ILE A 28 8.81 4.77 6.87
C ILE A 28 9.38 3.43 6.39
N TYR A 29 10.52 3.44 5.72
CA TYR A 29 11.17 2.23 5.18
C TYR A 29 12.69 2.26 5.37
N ASN A 30 13.35 1.13 5.08
CA ASN A 30 14.80 0.98 5.26
C ASN A 30 15.21 1.25 6.71
N ALA A 31 14.46 0.72 7.66
CA ALA A 31 14.68 0.85 9.10
C ALA A 31 14.96 -0.53 9.73
N THR A 32 15.46 -0.54 10.96
CA THR A 32 15.29 -1.68 11.86
C THR A 32 14.29 -1.28 12.94
N ILE A 33 13.05 -1.74 12.80
CA ILE A 33 11.94 -1.39 13.70
C ILE A 33 11.75 -2.51 14.70
N TYR A 34 11.98 -2.24 15.97
CA TYR A 34 11.65 -3.18 17.05
C TYR A 34 10.19 -3.01 17.42
N THR A 35 9.45 -4.13 17.45
CA THR A 35 8.06 -4.13 17.90
C THR A 35 7.95 -4.77 19.27
N VAL A 36 7.00 -4.28 20.07
CA VAL A 36 6.68 -4.85 21.38
C VAL A 36 5.51 -5.82 21.24
N ASP A 37 5.57 -6.70 20.25
CA ASP A 37 4.67 -7.86 20.14
C ASP A 37 5.18 -9.02 21.04
N SER A 38 4.40 -10.10 21.14
CA SER A 38 4.78 -11.24 21.99
C SER A 38 6.04 -11.98 21.53
N ALA A 39 6.47 -11.76 20.29
CA ALA A 39 7.67 -12.36 19.71
C ALA A 39 8.87 -11.41 19.73
N PHE A 40 8.69 -10.16 20.18
CA PHE A 40 9.67 -9.07 20.04
C PHE A 40 10.20 -8.96 18.60
N SER A 41 9.29 -9.03 17.63
CA SER A 41 9.66 -9.09 16.21
C SER A 41 10.26 -7.78 15.70
N THR A 42 11.00 -7.86 14.60
CA THR A 42 11.55 -6.70 13.88
C THR A 42 10.94 -6.56 12.49
N ALA A 43 10.81 -5.32 12.00
CA ALA A 43 10.36 -5.01 10.64
C ALA A 43 11.27 -3.99 9.94
N GLU A 44 11.20 -3.91 8.61
CA GLU A 44 11.99 -2.95 7.82
C GLU A 44 11.21 -1.69 7.42
N ALA A 45 9.87 -1.74 7.53
CA ALA A 45 8.98 -0.64 7.20
C ALA A 45 7.74 -0.62 8.11
N MET A 46 7.16 0.58 8.29
CA MET A 46 5.90 0.78 9.00
C MET A 46 5.02 1.81 8.30
N VAL A 47 3.70 1.63 8.40
CA VAL A 47 2.69 2.55 7.88
C VAL A 47 1.93 3.20 9.04
N ILE A 48 1.77 4.52 8.98
CA ILE A 48 1.12 5.34 10.01
C ILE A 48 -0.06 6.09 9.41
N LYS A 49 -1.16 6.14 10.17
CA LYS A 49 -2.32 6.99 9.88
C LYS A 49 -2.93 7.54 11.16
N ASP A 50 -3.24 8.83 11.19
CA ASP A 50 -3.84 9.52 12.34
C ASP A 50 -3.04 9.28 13.63
N GLY A 51 -1.70 9.26 13.52
CA GLY A 51 -0.78 8.99 14.62
C GLY A 51 -0.74 7.54 15.10
N ARG A 52 -1.41 6.60 14.41
CA ARG A 52 -1.45 5.17 14.75
C ARG A 52 -0.70 4.34 13.73
N ILE A 53 0.00 3.33 14.22
CA ILE A 53 0.64 2.31 13.38
C ILE A 53 -0.47 1.40 12.83
N LEU A 54 -0.60 1.36 11.50
CA LEU A 54 -1.56 0.48 10.84
C LEU A 54 -0.97 -0.90 10.53
N ALA A 55 0.32 -0.93 10.16
CA ALA A 55 1.02 -2.16 9.79
C ALA A 55 2.54 -1.98 9.87
N THR A 56 3.24 -3.10 10.07
CA THR A 56 4.70 -3.26 9.99
C THR A 56 5.02 -4.43 9.07
N GLY A 57 6.16 -4.42 8.38
CA GLY A 57 6.55 -5.52 7.51
C GLY A 57 7.65 -5.12 6.53
N THR A 58 7.65 -5.77 5.34
CA THR A 58 8.51 -5.37 4.24
C THR A 58 7.94 -4.16 3.51
N ARG A 59 8.81 -3.29 2.97
CA ARG A 59 8.37 -2.15 2.15
C ARG A 59 7.49 -2.64 0.99
N ALA A 60 7.93 -3.71 0.32
CA ALA A 60 7.24 -4.25 -0.85
C ALA A 60 5.84 -4.75 -0.51
N ASP A 61 5.63 -5.37 0.66
CA ASP A 61 4.31 -5.83 1.08
C ASP A 61 3.41 -4.68 1.51
N LEU A 62 3.95 -3.69 2.22
CA LEU A 62 3.18 -2.52 2.62
C LEU A 62 2.75 -1.67 1.40
N GLU A 63 3.59 -1.52 0.37
CA GLU A 63 3.23 -0.80 -0.86
C GLU A 63 2.16 -1.52 -1.71
N LYS A 64 1.94 -2.83 -1.51
CA LYS A 64 0.82 -3.55 -2.15
C LYS A 64 -0.52 -3.18 -1.52
N SER A 65 -0.53 -2.94 -0.21
CA SER A 65 -1.74 -2.72 0.57
C SER A 65 -2.04 -1.24 0.85
N PHE A 66 -1.03 -0.37 0.81
CA PHE A 66 -1.15 1.02 1.22
C PHE A 66 -0.66 2.01 0.17
N THR A 67 -1.31 3.17 0.13
CA THR A 67 -0.84 4.38 -0.55
C THR A 67 -0.57 5.43 0.53
N ALA A 68 0.69 5.75 0.78
CA ALA A 68 1.08 6.75 1.77
C ALA A 68 1.25 8.13 1.13
N ALA A 69 0.80 9.19 1.83
CA ALA A 69 1.01 10.56 1.38
C ALA A 69 2.49 10.97 1.45
N GLN A 70 3.23 10.42 2.41
CA GLN A 70 4.67 10.65 2.57
C GLN A 70 5.44 9.32 2.63
N LEU A 71 6.61 9.31 2.00
CA LEU A 71 7.59 8.24 2.09
C LEU A 71 8.82 8.79 2.81
N THR A 72 9.36 8.06 3.78
CA THR A 72 10.56 8.47 4.52
C THR A 72 11.54 7.30 4.58
N ASP A 73 12.73 7.52 4.02
CA ASP A 73 13.86 6.62 4.16
C ASP A 73 14.45 6.81 5.56
N ALA A 74 14.53 5.74 6.35
CA ALA A 74 15.17 5.76 7.64
C ALA A 74 16.69 5.56 7.55
N GLU A 75 17.25 5.32 6.37
CA GLU A 75 18.71 5.21 6.14
C GLU A 75 19.39 4.14 7.01
N GLY A 76 18.70 3.04 7.28
CA GLY A 76 19.16 1.95 8.15
C GLY A 76 19.09 2.27 9.65
N LYS A 77 18.48 3.39 10.06
CA LYS A 77 18.32 3.76 11.47
C LYS A 77 17.34 2.86 12.22
N PHE A 78 17.45 2.89 13.54
CA PHE A 78 16.62 2.11 14.45
C PHE A 78 15.38 2.89 14.90
N ILE A 79 14.26 2.18 15.03
CA ILE A 79 13.00 2.68 15.59
C ILE A 79 12.59 1.72 16.71
N TYR A 80 12.19 2.28 17.86
CA TYR A 80 11.85 1.54 19.09
C TYR A 80 10.41 1.81 19.52
#